data_AF-A0A932W2L9-F1
#
_entry.id   AF-A0A932W2L9-F1
#
_cell.length_a   1.000
_cell.length_b   1.000
_cell.length_c   1.000
_cell.angle_alpha   90.00
_cell.angle_beta   90.00
_cell.angle_gamma   90.00
#
_symmetry.space_group_name_H-M   'P 1'
#
loop_
_entity.id
_entity.type
_entity.pdbx_description
1 polymer ?
#
loop_
_entity_poly.entity_id
_entity_poly.type
_entity_poly.pdbx_seq_one_letter_code
_entity_poly.pdbx_strand_id
1 'polypeptide(L)'
;MYLSQARSNLRVAELALAERQPDPSASRSYYAAFHAAISALSKLANYCSRGEQWGHDEIAAKFALILTLRQKVFGESLGESLYDLMRRRHPADYKPESISLKVAERCFSKAQHFVRSIEQKLGDPS
;
A
#
# COMPACT_ATOMS: atom_id res chain seq x y z
N MET A 1 6.08 11.86 -8.49
CA MET A 1 5.16 11.97 -7.34
C MET A 1 4.60 10.58 -7.09
N TYR A 2 4.83 9.98 -5.92
CA TYR A 2 4.47 8.57 -5.70
C TYR A 2 2.94 8.34 -5.63
N LEU A 3 2.15 9.38 -5.36
CA LEU A 3 0.68 9.28 -5.32
C LEU A 3 0.07 8.92 -6.69
N SER A 4 0.61 9.43 -7.80
CA SER A 4 0.13 9.04 -9.14
C SER A 4 0.46 7.58 -9.45
N GLN A 5 1.61 7.09 -8.98
CA GLN A 5 1.96 5.67 -9.08
C GLN A 5 1.07 4.81 -8.19
N ALA A 6 0.68 5.28 -7.00
CA ALA A 6 -0.27 4.60 -6.15
C ALA A 6 -1.63 4.43 -6.83
N ARG A 7 -2.18 5.51 -7.41
CA ARG A 7 -3.43 5.50 -8.17
C ARG A 7 -3.38 4.53 -9.36
N SER A 8 -2.30 4.59 -10.14
CA SER A 8 -2.10 3.69 -11.27
C SER A 8 -2.09 2.21 -10.83
N ASN A 9 -1.34 1.88 -9.78
CA ASN A 9 -1.32 0.52 -9.24
C ASN A 9 -2.69 0.08 -8.71
N LEU A 10 -3.43 0.97 -8.03
CA LEU A 10 -4.76 0.66 -7.53
C LEU A 10 -5.73 0.37 -8.68
N ARG A 11 -5.65 1.13 -9.77
CA ARG A 11 -6.45 0.88 -10.98
C ARG A 11 -6.11 -0.47 -11.63
N VAL A 12 -4.83 -0.82 -11.73
CA VAL A 12 -4.41 -2.13 -12.24
C VAL A 12 -4.90 -3.26 -11.33
N ALA A 13 -4.85 -3.07 -10.01
CA ALA A 13 -5.34 -4.06 -9.05
C ALA A 13 -6.84 -4.32 -9.21
N GLU A 14 -7.63 -3.27 -9.47
CA GLU A 14 -9.07 -3.35 -9.75
C GLU A 14 -9.35 -4.11 -11.05
N LEU A 15 -8.64 -3.79 -12.14
CA LEU A 15 -8.78 -4.47 -13.42
C LEU A 15 -8.42 -5.95 -13.32
N ALA A 16 -7.31 -6.28 -12.65
CA ALA A 16 -6.91 -7.67 -12.41
C ALA A 16 -7.97 -8.43 -11.62
N LEU A 17 -8.62 -7.78 -10.64
CA LEU A 17 -9.69 -8.41 -9.87
C LEU A 17 -10.94 -8.67 -10.71
N ALA A 18 -11.32 -7.72 -11.58
CA ALA A 18 -12.43 -7.89 -12.52
C ALA A 18 -12.20 -9.06 -13.48
N GLU A 19 -10.95 -9.25 -13.92
CA GLU A 19 -10.51 -10.38 -14.74
C GLU A 19 -10.23 -11.66 -13.95
N ARG A 20 -10.58 -11.70 -12.65
CA ARG A 20 -10.38 -12.85 -11.75
C ARG A 20 -8.91 -13.32 -11.69
N GLN A 21 -7.97 -12.39 -11.78
CA GLN A 21 -6.54 -12.62 -11.61
C GLN A 21 -6.09 -12.22 -10.19
N PRO A 22 -6.14 -13.15 -9.21
CA PRO A 22 -5.98 -12.80 -7.81
C PRO A 22 -4.54 -12.38 -7.45
N ASP A 23 -3.52 -13.04 -8.00
CA ASP A 23 -2.13 -12.72 -7.67
C ASP A 23 -1.71 -11.34 -8.18
N PRO A 24 -1.95 -10.98 -9.46
CA PRO A 24 -1.66 -9.63 -9.95
C PRO A 24 -2.44 -8.56 -9.17
N SER A 25 -3.69 -8.84 -8.79
CA SER A 25 -4.50 -7.92 -7.99
C SER A 25 -3.88 -7.67 -6.60
N ALA A 26 -3.48 -8.72 -5.88
CA ALA A 26 -2.83 -8.57 -4.58
C ALA A 26 -1.46 -7.90 -4.67
N SER A 27 -0.67 -8.24 -5.69
CA SER A 27 0.63 -7.60 -5.95
C SER A 27 0.48 -6.09 -6.15
N ARG A 28 -0.42 -5.69 -7.05
CA ARG A 28 -0.67 -4.27 -7.35
C ARG A 28 -1.33 -3.53 -6.19
N SER A 29 -2.18 -4.20 -5.40
CA SER A 29 -2.73 -3.65 -4.16
C SER A 29 -1.63 -3.26 -3.16
N TYR A 30 -0.61 -4.11 -2.99
CA TYR A 30 0.54 -3.78 -2.16
C TYR A 30 1.30 -2.57 -2.69
N TYR A 31 1.67 -2.56 -3.98
CA TYR A 31 2.43 -1.46 -4.56
C TYR A 31 1.67 -0.12 -4.53
N ALA A 32 0.34 -0.16 -4.62
CA ALA A 32 -0.50 1.01 -4.42
C ALA A 32 -0.32 1.61 -3.00
N ALA A 33 -0.46 0.77 -1.98
CA ALA A 33 -0.28 1.19 -0.59
C ALA A 33 1.17 1.64 -0.30
N PHE A 34 2.17 0.94 -0.86
CA PHE A 34 3.58 1.28 -0.69
C PHE A 34 3.93 2.68 -1.23
N HIS A 35 3.51 2.99 -2.46
CA HIS A 35 3.74 4.32 -3.05
C HIS A 35 2.95 5.43 -2.33
N ALA A 36 1.75 5.13 -1.83
CA ALA A 36 1.01 6.07 -1.01
C ALA A 36 1.73 6.33 0.33
N ALA A 37 2.26 5.29 0.97
CA ALA A 37 3.03 5.40 2.21
C ALA A 37 4.30 6.25 2.04
N ILE A 38 5.04 6.07 0.93
CA ILE A 38 6.18 6.93 0.60
C ILE A 38 5.74 8.39 0.48
N SER A 39 4.64 8.65 -0.24
CA SER A 39 4.11 10.02 -0.38
C SER A 39 3.79 10.65 0.97
N ALA A 40 3.10 9.90 1.85
CA ALA A 40 2.73 10.37 3.18
C ALA A 40 3.97 10.63 4.05
N LEU A 41 4.93 9.70 4.08
CA LEU A 41 6.17 9.83 4.84
C LEU A 41 7.00 11.04 4.38
N SER A 42 7.11 11.26 3.07
CA SER A 42 7.84 12.41 2.53
C SER A 42 7.13 13.73 2.83
N LYS A 43 5.80 13.80 2.69
CA LYS A 43 5.06 15.06 2.84
C LYS A 43 4.75 15.44 4.29
N LEU A 44 4.53 14.46 5.17
CA LEU A 44 4.08 14.71 6.54
C LEU A 44 5.20 14.56 7.57
N ALA A 45 6.24 13.77 7.26
CA ALA A 45 7.35 13.51 8.18
C ALA A 45 8.72 13.94 7.64
N ASN A 46 8.78 14.59 6.46
CA ASN A 46 10.03 14.93 5.77
C ASN A 46 10.98 13.73 5.63
N TYR A 47 10.41 12.52 5.49
CA TYR A 47 11.18 11.31 5.37
C TYR A 47 11.62 11.10 3.91
N CYS A 48 12.92 10.96 3.73
CA CYS A 48 13.56 10.75 2.43
C CYS A 48 14.32 9.42 2.44
N SER A 49 14.41 8.78 1.27
CA SER A 49 15.23 7.58 1.10
C SER A 49 16.68 7.91 1.39
N ARG A 50 17.38 6.99 2.07
CA ARG A 50 18.83 7.10 2.31
C ARG A 50 19.67 6.41 1.24
N GLY A 51 19.01 5.75 0.27
CA GLY A 51 19.66 5.06 -0.85
C GLY A 51 18.84 5.13 -2.13
N GLU A 52 19.29 4.43 -3.16
CA GLU A 52 18.64 4.41 -4.48
C GLU A 52 17.27 3.72 -4.47
N GLN A 53 17.01 2.85 -3.48
CA GLN A 53 15.79 2.06 -3.39
C GLN A 53 15.12 2.20 -2.02
N TRP A 54 13.80 2.18 -2.02
CA TRP A 54 12.99 2.16 -0.80
C TRP A 54 12.86 0.73 -0.27
N GLY A 55 13.34 0.48 0.95
CA GLY A 55 13.17 -0.81 1.61
C GLY A 55 11.70 -1.08 1.96
N HIS A 56 11.16 -2.22 1.54
CA HIS A 56 9.77 -2.60 1.81
C HIS A 56 9.45 -2.66 3.31
N ASP A 57 10.28 -3.38 4.08
CA ASP A 57 10.14 -3.50 5.53
C ASP A 57 10.35 -2.15 6.24
N GLU A 58 11.30 -1.35 5.74
CA GLU A 58 11.63 -0.04 6.26
C GLU A 58 10.44 0.91 6.14
N ILE A 59 9.82 1.00 4.96
CA ILE A 59 8.66 1.87 4.73
C ILE A 59 7.48 1.47 5.62
N ALA A 60 7.21 0.16 5.75
CA ALA A 60 6.16 -0.33 6.62
C ALA A 60 6.43 0.05 8.10
N ALA A 61 7.66 -0.18 8.58
CA ALA A 61 8.07 0.16 9.94
C ALA A 61 8.00 1.67 10.21
N LYS A 62 8.49 2.49 9.28
CA LYS A 62 8.51 3.96 9.43
C LYS A 62 7.11 4.55 9.37
N PHE A 63 6.24 4.05 8.48
CA PHE A 63 4.86 4.49 8.41
C PHE A 63 4.14 4.24 9.74
N ALA A 64 4.20 2.99 10.25
CA ALA A 64 3.59 2.64 11.52
C ALA A 64 4.19 3.48 12.68
N LEU A 65 5.51 3.52 12.82
CA LEU A 65 6.16 4.23 13.92
C LEU A 65 5.89 5.74 13.90
N ILE A 66 6.06 6.39 12.74
CA ILE A 66 6.04 7.84 12.67
C ILE A 66 4.60 8.34 12.54
N LEU A 67 3.87 7.86 11.55
CA LEU A 67 2.58 8.45 11.18
C LEU A 67 1.39 7.86 11.95
N THR A 68 1.54 6.68 12.58
CA THR A 68 0.49 6.12 13.45
C THR A 68 0.82 6.27 14.94
N LEU A 69 1.99 5.84 15.40
CA LEU A 69 2.32 5.86 16.83
C LEU A 69 2.76 7.23 17.34
N ARG A 70 3.79 7.84 16.72
CA ARG A 70 4.40 9.08 17.23
C ARG A 70 3.57 10.33 16.92
N GLN A 71 3.19 10.52 15.67
CA GLN A 71 2.47 11.71 15.23
C GLN A 71 0.94 11.54 15.26
N LYS A 72 0.43 10.30 15.33
CA LYS A 72 -1.01 9.98 15.36
C LYS A 72 -1.80 10.63 14.21
N VAL A 73 -1.17 10.73 13.04
CA VAL A 73 -1.78 11.26 11.81
C VAL A 73 -2.84 10.29 11.30
N PHE A 74 -2.54 8.99 11.38
CA PHE A 74 -3.43 7.90 10.97
C PHE A 74 -3.68 6.94 12.14
N GLY A 75 -4.79 6.22 12.09
CA GLY A 75 -5.11 5.17 13.05
C GLY A 75 -4.19 3.94 12.91
N GLU A 76 -4.06 3.18 13.99
CA GLU A 76 -3.24 1.96 14.08
C GLU A 76 -3.61 0.92 13.00
N SER A 77 -4.91 0.73 12.74
CA SER A 77 -5.41 -0.18 11.71
C SER A 77 -4.90 0.14 10.30
N LEU A 78 -4.60 1.42 10.02
CA LEU A 78 -4.00 1.83 8.75
C LEU A 78 -2.52 1.42 8.70
N GLY A 79 -1.80 1.54 9.82
CA GLY A 79 -0.40 1.11 9.94
C GLY A 79 -0.23 -0.40 9.73
N GLU A 80 -1.10 -1.21 10.33
CA GLU A 80 -1.12 -2.67 10.14
C GLU A 80 -1.44 -3.06 8.70
N SER A 81 -2.22 -2.23 8.00
CA SER A 81 -2.67 -2.54 6.64
C SER A 81 -1.54 -2.68 5.63
N LEU A 82 -0.48 -1.88 5.75
CA LEU A 82 0.66 -1.99 4.87
C LEU A 82 1.45 -3.30 5.10
N TYR A 83 1.63 -3.69 6.36
CA TYR A 83 2.25 -4.97 6.72
C TYR A 83 1.44 -6.18 6.22
N ASP A 84 0.13 -6.15 6.40
CA ASP A 84 -0.75 -7.21 5.91
C ASP A 84 -0.68 -7.37 4.39
N LEU A 85 -0.69 -6.26 3.65
CA LEU A 85 -0.57 -6.28 2.20
C LEU A 85 0.80 -6.83 1.77
N MET A 86 1.87 -6.43 2.45
CA MET A 86 3.22 -6.94 2.18
C MET A 86 3.30 -8.45 2.36
N ARG A 87 2.74 -8.96 3.46
CA ARG A 87 2.70 -10.40 3.76
C ARG A 87 1.89 -11.18 2.72
N ARG A 88 0.82 -10.60 2.19
CA ARG A 88 -0.03 -11.23 1.16
C ARG A 88 0.54 -11.13 -0.25
N ARG A 89 1.38 -10.13 -0.53
CA ARG A 89 2.15 -10.04 -1.78
C ARG A 89 3.11 -11.21 -1.94
N HIS A 90 3.82 -11.57 -0.88
CA HIS A 90 4.87 -12.60 -0.97
C HIS A 90 4.39 -13.93 -1.59
N PRO A 91 3.27 -14.55 -1.15
CA PRO A 91 2.76 -15.73 -1.82
C PRO A 91 2.27 -15.44 -3.25
N ALA A 92 1.64 -14.29 -3.50
CA ALA A 92 1.15 -13.92 -4.83
C ALA A 92 2.27 -13.79 -5.88
N ASP A 93 3.43 -13.25 -5.49
CA ASP A 93 4.54 -12.99 -6.42
C ASP A 93 5.49 -14.20 -6.57
N TYR A 94 5.61 -15.04 -5.55
CA TYR A 94 6.71 -16.01 -5.47
C TYR A 94 6.29 -17.46 -5.26
N LYS A 95 5.03 -17.74 -4.89
CA LYS A 95 4.59 -19.12 -4.73
C LYS A 95 3.94 -19.65 -6.01
N PRO A 96 4.11 -20.94 -6.30
CA PRO A 96 3.42 -21.56 -7.43
C PRO A 96 1.91 -21.68 -7.18
N GLU A 97 1.47 -21.75 -5.91
CA GLU A 97 0.06 -21.73 -5.58
C GLU A 97 -0.51 -20.31 -5.55
N SER A 98 -1.48 -20.06 -6.43
CA SER A 98 -2.22 -18.82 -6.50
C SER A 98 -3.04 -18.57 -5.23
N ILE A 99 -3.13 -17.30 -4.80
CA ILE A 99 -4.02 -16.93 -3.70
C ILE A 99 -5.48 -16.99 -4.14
N SER A 100 -6.40 -17.24 -3.20
CA SER A 100 -7.83 -17.22 -3.52
C SER A 100 -8.32 -15.81 -3.93
N LEU A 101 -9.34 -15.75 -4.78
CA LEU A 101 -10.01 -14.50 -5.16
C LEU A 101 -10.47 -13.67 -3.95
N LYS A 102 -11.01 -14.33 -2.92
CA LYS A 102 -11.43 -13.69 -1.66
C LYS A 102 -10.28 -13.01 -0.92
N VAL A 103 -9.06 -13.54 -1.03
CA VAL A 103 -7.87 -12.89 -0.46
C VAL A 103 -7.49 -11.67 -1.29
N ALA A 104 -7.55 -11.76 -2.62
CA ALA A 104 -7.30 -10.63 -3.51
C ALA A 104 -8.30 -9.48 -3.30
N GLU A 105 -9.60 -9.76 -3.17
CA GLU A 105 -10.64 -8.76 -2.85
C GLU A 105 -10.35 -8.01 -1.54
N ARG A 106 -9.86 -8.74 -0.51
CA ARG A 106 -9.47 -8.14 0.77
C ARG A 106 -8.22 -7.28 0.62
N CYS A 107 -7.23 -7.71 -0.16
CA CYS A 107 -6.05 -6.90 -0.48
C CYS A 107 -6.46 -5.60 -1.17
N PHE A 108 -7.30 -5.70 -2.21
CA PHE A 108 -7.77 -4.55 -2.96
C PHE A 108 -8.54 -3.55 -2.08
N SER A 109 -9.51 -4.05 -1.29
CA SER A 109 -10.29 -3.20 -0.39
C SER A 109 -9.42 -2.48 0.64
N LYS A 110 -8.43 -3.19 1.20
CA LYS A 110 -7.48 -2.62 2.18
C LYS A 110 -6.55 -1.58 1.53
N ALA A 111 -6.04 -1.85 0.33
CA ALA A 111 -5.24 -0.90 -0.43
C ALA A 111 -6.04 0.34 -0.85
N GLN A 112 -7.28 0.17 -1.29
CA GLN A 112 -8.17 1.27 -1.64
C GLN A 112 -8.42 2.19 -0.44
N HIS A 113 -8.75 1.61 0.72
CA HIS A 113 -8.93 2.39 1.95
C HIS A 113 -7.63 3.12 2.36
N PHE A 114 -6.48 2.45 2.24
CA PHE A 114 -5.18 3.02 2.57
C PHE A 114 -4.84 4.24 1.68
N VAL A 115 -4.95 4.08 0.36
CA VAL A 115 -4.67 5.15 -0.61
C VAL A 115 -5.59 6.34 -0.40
N ARG A 116 -6.91 6.10 -0.26
CA ARG A 116 -7.90 7.17 -0.02
C ARG A 116 -7.63 7.95 1.26
N SER A 117 -7.26 7.25 2.34
CA SER A 117 -6.97 7.90 3.63
C SER A 117 -5.78 8.86 3.52
N ILE A 118 -4.75 8.47 2.75
CA ILE A 118 -3.57 9.32 2.51
C ILE A 118 -3.92 10.51 1.61
N GLU A 119 -4.66 10.28 0.53
CA GLU A 119 -5.13 11.32 -0.39
C GLU A 119 -5.93 12.41 0.32
N GLN A 120 -6.89 12.00 1.15
CA GLN A 120 -7.67 12.91 1.98
C GLN A 120 -6.77 13.73 2.92
N LYS A 121 -5.77 13.08 3.53
CA LYS A 121 -4.88 13.75 4.47
C LYS A 121 -3.92 14.73 3.79
N LEU A 122 -3.53 14.46 2.55
CA LEU A 122 -2.64 15.31 1.75
C LEU A 122 -3.39 16.42 0.99
N GLY A 123 -4.73 16.44 1.05
CA GLY A 123 -5.54 17.41 0.29
C GLY A 123 -5.53 17.16 -1.22
N ASP A 124 -5.28 15.92 -1.65
CA ASP A 124 -5.23 15.51 -3.05
C ASP A 124 -6.38 14.52 -3.33
N PRO A 125 -7.62 15.01 -3.47
CA PRO A 125 -8.76 14.14 -3.74
C PRO A 125 -8.61 13.50 -5.14
N SER A 126 -8.73 12.18 -5.18
CA SER A 126 -8.85 11.37 -6.40
C SER A 126 -10.16 11.62 -7.15
#